data_AF-A0A9P1F774-F1
#
_entry.id   AF-A0A9P1F774-F1
#
_cell.length_a   1.000
_cell.length_b   1.000
_cell.length_c   1.000
_cell.angle_alpha   90.00
_cell.angle_beta   90.00
_cell.angle_gamma   90.00
#
_symmetry.space_group_name_H-M   'P 1'
#
loop_
_entity.id
_entity.type
_entity.pdbx_description
1 polymer ?
#
loop_
_entity_poly.entity_id
_entity_poly.type
_entity_poly.pdbx_seq_one_letter_code
_entity_poly.pdbx_strand_id
1 'polypeptide(L)'
;MASYELENTTADPNSIRTLNNILESINEIAEVSTPPQISFENDYGDAYTHSTEKHFSFSQMRDKTLRMVVPALEPPYVNYVNFTDAAVVDKGYGPGVVIEILKEIGNRLNLTYEEVDLLAGGAIMEYDRSVISDLTYPFQFEPTGIMIRSPEKYEDDTLLIVTEPFSWEVWVITAAVILFSGAIFLGMTQLLRKVYREMAVTPFESIWVFFSIFVQQGLPEQPRSWSCRVLVALWWLASITLSATFTGSLVALFAVDKTNLPFQNIEQLVKLVKQGRFEIVMDENSFTRTEMIARSKLPVYKDLWHEMNVNHKVKYVNGVARGVAFVRANPGYALLGPMATLNFYAYSDCKVILLNDGILPVYLSIPLVKHSIYSSYFSTKIREMVERGFTQKWIADYRSYVAMQKINECNSTTTGPKSYLDLKRAQGAFWVFLGGVGIGLLLFCGEFVFKFFRGKMKSHDLPTRTFEEMKLLICLCLLVGLSLAFRTQSTGVKGKLMCGSKPAVGVQLKLFDEDNGPDPDDVLDQKTTDEEGNFSLSGSSMELTPIDPELRIFHDCNDHGSPCQREWVIRIPAKYITNGPEVKEVMDLGVLNLEIELDNESRSCAH
;
A
#
# COMPACT_ATOMS: atom_id res chain seq x y z
N MET A 1 -16.14 5.42 -12.82
CA MET A 1 -16.41 4.19 -12.04
C MET A 1 -16.92 4.65 -10.69
N ALA A 2 -18.13 4.21 -10.32
CA ALA A 2 -18.96 4.82 -9.29
C ALA A 2 -18.26 4.82 -7.90
N SER A 3 -18.13 6.03 -7.35
CA SER A 3 -17.78 6.34 -5.98
C SER A 3 -18.95 5.99 -5.06
N TYR A 4 -18.74 5.07 -4.13
CA TYR A 4 -19.60 4.94 -2.96
C TYR A 4 -18.98 5.79 -1.85
N GLU A 5 -19.62 6.93 -1.55
CA GLU A 5 -19.41 7.70 -0.34
C GLU A 5 -19.85 6.84 0.86
N LEU A 6 -18.92 6.51 1.76
CA LEU A 6 -19.27 6.02 3.10
C LEU A 6 -19.51 7.24 3.98
N GLU A 7 -20.76 7.44 4.39
CA GLU A 7 -21.10 8.35 5.47
C GLU A 7 -20.41 7.92 6.77
N ASN A 8 -19.66 8.87 7.35
CA ASN A 8 -19.14 8.83 8.71
C ASN A 8 -20.31 8.70 9.69
N THR A 9 -20.63 7.48 10.12
CA THR A 9 -21.52 7.23 11.25
C THR A 9 -20.68 6.92 12.46
N THR A 10 -20.40 7.95 13.25
CA THR A 10 -19.91 7.81 14.62
C THR A 10 -20.94 7.00 15.42
N ALA A 11 -20.55 5.83 15.92
CA ALA A 11 -21.42 4.97 16.71
C ALA A 11 -21.81 5.67 18.02
N ASP A 12 -23.09 5.99 18.18
CA ASP A 12 -23.69 6.41 19.45
C ASP A 12 -23.74 5.19 20.40
N PRO A 13 -23.13 5.27 21.61
CA PRO A 13 -23.16 4.19 22.60
C PRO A 13 -24.57 3.79 23.07
N ASN A 14 -25.60 4.57 22.75
CA ASN A 14 -26.98 4.29 23.13
C ASN A 14 -27.80 3.50 22.09
N SER A 15 -27.20 3.10 20.96
CA SER A 15 -27.89 2.35 19.88
C SER A 15 -28.25 0.89 20.22
N ILE A 16 -27.91 0.40 21.41
CA ILE A 16 -28.24 -0.96 21.88
C ILE A 16 -29.73 -1.09 22.30
N ARG A 17 -30.49 0.01 22.41
CA ARG A 17 -31.91 -0.04 22.85
C ARG A 17 -32.96 -0.21 21.76
N THR A 18 -32.61 -0.24 20.48
CA THR A 18 -33.59 -0.23 19.37
C THR A 18 -34.09 -1.60 18.91
N LEU A 19 -33.54 -2.71 19.40
CA LEU A 19 -33.96 -4.05 18.96
C LEU A 19 -35.39 -4.41 19.43
N ASN A 20 -35.81 -3.90 20.59
CA ASN A 20 -37.18 -4.08 21.10
C ASN A 20 -38.20 -3.21 20.35
N ASN A 21 -37.82 -2.00 19.94
CA ASN A 21 -38.71 -1.09 19.20
C ASN A 21 -38.93 -1.53 17.74
N ILE A 22 -37.97 -2.24 17.14
CA ILE A 22 -38.10 -2.84 15.80
C ILE A 22 -39.00 -4.09 15.84
N LEU A 23 -38.99 -4.84 16.95
CA LEU A 23 -39.86 -6.00 17.13
C LEU A 23 -41.33 -5.62 17.33
N GLU A 24 -41.63 -4.44 17.91
CA GLU A 24 -43.00 -3.95 18.04
C GLU A 24 -43.59 -3.41 16.72
N SER A 25 -42.78 -2.78 15.85
CA SER A 25 -43.27 -2.23 14.57
C SER A 25 -43.50 -3.28 13.48
N ILE A 26 -42.93 -4.49 13.63
CA ILE A 26 -43.13 -5.60 12.67
C ILE A 26 -44.49 -6.29 12.85
N ASN A 27 -45.14 -6.17 14.02
CA ASN A 27 -46.44 -6.80 14.27
C ASN A 27 -47.64 -6.06 13.64
N GLU A 28 -47.46 -4.85 13.10
CA GLU A 28 -48.57 -4.07 12.51
C GLU A 28 -48.66 -4.11 10.97
N ILE A 29 -47.73 -4.76 10.25
CA ILE A 29 -47.69 -4.72 8.76
C ILE A 29 -48.04 -6.08 8.12
N ALA A 30 -48.72 -6.96 8.85
CA ALA A 30 -49.19 -8.23 8.32
C ALA A 30 -50.58 -8.12 7.69
N GLU A 31 -50.71 -7.40 6.57
CA GLU A 31 -51.78 -7.58 5.59
C GLU A 31 -51.40 -6.86 4.30
N VAL A 32 -51.16 -7.60 3.20
CA VAL A 32 -51.51 -7.28 1.80
C VAL A 32 -50.77 -8.20 0.79
N SER A 33 -51.61 -8.88 0.00
CA SER A 33 -51.48 -9.50 -1.34
C SER A 33 -50.18 -10.15 -1.85
N THR A 34 -50.35 -11.40 -2.28
CA THR A 34 -49.48 -12.19 -3.16
C THR A 34 -49.45 -11.68 -4.62
N PRO A 35 -48.27 -11.65 -5.27
CA PRO A 35 -48.13 -11.70 -6.74
C PRO A 35 -47.32 -12.93 -7.22
N PRO A 36 -47.27 -13.20 -8.54
CA PRO A 36 -47.50 -14.55 -9.08
C PRO A 36 -46.24 -15.39 -9.30
N GLN A 37 -46.49 -16.70 -9.38
CA GLN A 37 -45.52 -17.74 -9.74
C GLN A 37 -44.96 -17.52 -11.15
N ILE A 38 -43.63 -17.56 -11.26
CA ILE A 38 -42.92 -17.77 -12.52
C ILE A 38 -42.13 -19.06 -12.38
N SER A 39 -42.50 -20.04 -13.19
CA SER A 39 -41.87 -21.35 -13.32
C SER A 39 -40.54 -21.25 -14.05
N PHE A 40 -39.46 -21.76 -13.44
CA PHE A 40 -38.26 -22.15 -14.16
C PHE A 40 -38.17 -23.68 -14.17
N GLU A 41 -38.17 -24.21 -15.39
CA GLU A 41 -38.11 -25.62 -15.73
C GLU A 41 -36.66 -26.13 -15.58
N ASN A 42 -36.56 -27.41 -15.21
CA ASN A 42 -35.38 -28.09 -14.68
C ASN A 42 -34.22 -28.24 -15.67
N ASP A 43 -32.99 -28.15 -15.17
CA ASP A 43 -31.88 -29.00 -15.64
C ASP A 43 -30.71 -29.05 -14.63
N TYR A 44 -30.98 -29.53 -13.42
CA TYR A 44 -29.99 -30.11 -12.48
C TYR A 44 -30.76 -31.01 -11.49
N GLY A 45 -31.45 -32.02 -12.05
CA GLY A 45 -32.03 -33.12 -11.27
C GLY A 45 -30.96 -34.16 -10.92
N ASP A 46 -31.13 -34.81 -9.77
CA ASP A 46 -30.62 -36.15 -9.47
C ASP A 46 -29.30 -36.30 -8.69
N ALA A 47 -29.08 -35.45 -7.68
CA ALA A 47 -28.15 -35.80 -6.57
C ALA A 47 -28.71 -35.62 -5.15
N TYR A 48 -29.91 -35.06 -4.99
CA TYR A 48 -30.50 -34.76 -3.66
C TYR A 48 -31.86 -35.44 -3.39
N THR A 49 -32.33 -36.33 -4.25
CA THR A 49 -33.71 -36.87 -4.21
C THR A 49 -33.88 -38.23 -3.55
N HIS A 50 -32.97 -38.66 -2.67
CA HIS A 50 -33.22 -39.81 -1.79
C HIS A 50 -32.54 -39.68 -0.42
N SER A 51 -32.98 -38.71 0.38
CA SER A 51 -33.00 -38.90 1.84
C SER A 51 -34.42 -38.72 2.31
N THR A 52 -35.03 -39.78 2.81
CA THR A 52 -36.27 -39.69 3.59
C THR A 52 -36.01 -38.78 4.79
N GLU A 53 -36.38 -37.50 4.68
CA GLU A 53 -36.35 -36.57 5.79
C GLU A 53 -37.29 -37.09 6.88
N LYS A 54 -36.72 -37.73 7.90
CA LYS A 54 -37.44 -37.95 9.16
C LYS A 54 -37.65 -36.57 9.79
N HIS A 55 -38.85 -36.00 9.63
CA HIS A 55 -39.26 -34.84 10.39
C HIS A 55 -39.36 -35.22 11.88
N PHE A 56 -38.32 -34.93 12.65
CA PHE A 56 -38.33 -35.06 14.11
C PHE A 56 -39.14 -33.90 14.71
N SER A 57 -40.03 -34.18 15.67
CA SER A 57 -40.88 -33.14 16.28
C SER A 57 -40.07 -32.25 17.23
N PHE A 58 -40.39 -30.95 17.27
CA PHE A 58 -39.76 -29.97 18.17
C PHE A 58 -39.73 -30.41 19.65
N SER A 59 -40.75 -31.17 20.07
CA SER A 59 -40.84 -31.74 21.41
C SER A 59 -39.79 -32.81 21.74
N GLN A 60 -39.20 -33.47 20.75
CA GLN A 60 -38.17 -34.51 20.95
C GLN A 60 -36.76 -33.94 21.14
N MET A 61 -36.57 -32.65 20.87
CA MET A 61 -35.26 -31.97 20.90
C MET A 61 -35.10 -31.02 22.11
N ARG A 62 -36.20 -30.59 22.74
CA ARG A 62 -36.20 -29.67 23.89
C ARG A 62 -35.68 -30.35 25.17
N ASP A 63 -35.04 -29.59 26.04
CA ASP A 63 -34.60 -29.98 27.39
C ASP A 63 -33.59 -31.16 27.45
N LYS A 64 -32.88 -31.40 26.34
CA LYS A 64 -31.79 -32.39 26.27
C LYS A 64 -30.43 -31.72 26.46
N THR A 65 -29.47 -32.44 27.02
CA THR A 65 -28.07 -32.01 27.04
C THR A 65 -27.47 -32.22 25.66
N LEU A 66 -27.03 -31.13 25.02
CA LEU A 66 -26.27 -31.21 23.78
C LEU A 66 -24.81 -31.11 24.15
N ARG A 67 -24.09 -32.21 24.02
CA ARG A 67 -22.71 -32.22 24.43
C ARG A 67 -21.83 -31.59 23.35
N MET A 68 -20.70 -30.95 23.66
CA MET A 68 -19.87 -30.25 22.64
C MET A 68 -18.37 -30.55 22.76
N VAL A 69 -17.68 -30.61 21.61
CA VAL A 69 -16.23 -30.66 21.45
C VAL A 69 -15.82 -29.37 20.77
N VAL A 70 -14.96 -28.60 21.42
CA VAL A 70 -14.55 -27.30 20.91
C VAL A 70 -13.08 -27.37 20.49
N PRO A 71 -12.77 -27.32 19.18
CA PRO A 71 -11.38 -27.33 18.73
C PRO A 71 -10.75 -25.96 19.00
N ALA A 72 -9.47 -25.97 19.40
CA ALA A 72 -8.66 -24.76 19.46
C ALA A 72 -8.45 -24.23 18.04
N LEU A 73 -9.18 -23.18 17.67
CA LEU A 73 -9.09 -22.52 16.36
C LEU A 73 -8.47 -21.12 16.54
N GLU A 74 -7.65 -20.72 15.56
CA GLU A 74 -7.06 -19.39 15.51
C GLU A 74 -8.11 -18.33 15.10
N PRO A 75 -7.94 -17.05 15.50
CA PRO A 75 -8.81 -15.95 15.08
C PRO A 75 -8.95 -15.89 13.55
N PRO A 76 -10.15 -15.57 13.00
CA PRO A 76 -11.34 -15.00 13.64
C PRO A 76 -12.28 -16.03 14.29
N TYR A 77 -11.98 -17.31 14.20
CA TYR A 77 -12.85 -18.38 14.69
C TYR A 77 -12.39 -18.87 16.06
N VAL A 78 -12.24 -17.96 17.04
CA VAL A 78 -11.83 -18.34 18.40
C VAL A 78 -13.01 -18.94 19.15
N ASN A 79 -12.79 -20.11 19.75
CA ASN A 79 -13.79 -20.76 20.59
C ASN A 79 -13.30 -20.80 22.05
N TYR A 80 -14.03 -20.18 22.97
CA TYR A 80 -13.84 -20.36 24.40
C TYR A 80 -15.01 -21.12 25.01
N VAL A 81 -14.69 -22.12 25.85
CA VAL A 81 -15.64 -23.02 26.50
C VAL A 81 -16.10 -22.48 27.87
N ASN A 82 -15.58 -21.32 28.31
CA ASN A 82 -16.07 -20.68 29.53
C ASN A 82 -16.99 -19.51 29.19
N PHE A 83 -18.30 -19.76 29.28
CA PHE A 83 -19.41 -18.88 28.89
C PHE A 83 -19.62 -17.67 29.82
N THR A 84 -18.56 -17.17 30.44
CA THR A 84 -18.64 -15.95 31.26
C THR A 84 -18.15 -14.76 30.44
N ASP A 85 -18.86 -13.64 30.47
CA ASP A 85 -18.40 -12.37 29.87
C ASP A 85 -16.98 -11.99 30.34
N ALA A 86 -16.61 -12.42 31.55
CA ALA A 86 -15.26 -12.29 32.10
C ALA A 86 -14.15 -12.97 31.28
N ALA A 87 -14.42 -14.09 30.60
CA ALA A 87 -13.43 -14.80 29.78
C ALA A 87 -13.18 -14.11 28.42
N VAL A 88 -14.19 -13.39 27.91
CA VAL A 88 -14.07 -12.52 26.73
C VAL A 88 -13.22 -11.29 27.06
N VAL A 89 -13.40 -10.74 28.28
CA VAL A 89 -12.64 -9.60 28.80
C VAL A 89 -11.17 -9.96 29.08
N ASP A 90 -10.90 -11.14 29.64
CA ASP A 90 -9.54 -11.58 30.05
C ASP A 90 -8.62 -11.92 28.88
N LYS A 91 -9.17 -12.45 27.78
CA LYS A 91 -8.39 -12.90 26.61
C LYS A 91 -8.45 -11.96 25.39
N GLY A 92 -9.25 -10.90 25.45
CA GLY A 92 -9.26 -9.81 24.47
C GLY A 92 -9.81 -10.15 23.08
N TYR A 93 -10.52 -11.27 22.90
CA TYR A 93 -11.14 -11.66 21.63
C TYR A 93 -12.59 -12.11 21.86
N GLY A 94 -13.52 -11.59 21.04
CA GLY A 94 -14.95 -11.94 21.09
C GLY A 94 -15.26 -13.39 20.65
N PRO A 95 -16.44 -13.93 21.00
CA PRO A 95 -16.88 -15.26 20.57
C PRO A 95 -17.00 -15.31 19.03
N GLY A 96 -16.38 -16.31 18.40
CA GLY A 96 -16.43 -16.48 16.94
C GLY A 96 -17.84 -16.73 16.39
N VAL A 97 -18.03 -16.57 15.07
CA VAL A 97 -19.33 -16.70 14.37
C VAL A 97 -20.07 -18.00 14.68
N VAL A 98 -19.32 -19.12 14.76
CA VAL A 98 -19.90 -20.44 15.09
C VAL A 98 -20.50 -20.44 16.49
N ILE A 99 -19.90 -19.74 17.45
CA ILE A 99 -20.41 -19.65 18.82
C ILE A 99 -21.71 -18.84 18.86
N GLU A 100 -21.82 -17.76 18.09
CA GLU A 100 -23.07 -16.97 18.02
C GLU A 100 -24.22 -17.76 17.39
N ILE A 101 -23.94 -18.55 16.34
CA ILE A 101 -24.91 -19.50 15.79
C ILE A 101 -25.40 -20.48 16.87
N LEU A 102 -24.47 -21.03 17.65
CA LEU A 102 -24.79 -21.99 18.70
C LEU A 102 -25.54 -21.38 19.89
N LYS A 103 -25.24 -20.13 20.26
CA LYS A 103 -25.99 -19.39 21.28
C LYS A 103 -27.43 -19.16 20.86
N GLU A 104 -27.65 -18.71 19.63
CA GLU A 104 -29.00 -18.43 19.12
C GLU A 104 -29.84 -19.71 19.04
N ILE A 105 -29.25 -20.82 18.59
CA ILE A 105 -29.92 -22.13 18.56
C ILE A 105 -30.15 -22.67 19.98
N GLY A 106 -29.16 -22.52 20.87
CA GLY A 106 -29.22 -22.97 22.27
C GLY A 106 -30.31 -22.28 23.08
N ASN A 107 -30.42 -20.96 22.97
CA ASN A 107 -31.45 -20.16 23.64
C ASN A 107 -32.87 -20.58 23.23
N ARG A 108 -33.07 -20.94 21.95
CA ARG A 108 -34.38 -21.37 21.44
C ARG A 108 -34.76 -22.79 21.85
N LEU A 109 -33.77 -23.64 22.15
CA LEU A 109 -33.97 -25.05 22.51
C LEU A 109 -33.86 -25.32 24.03
N ASN A 110 -33.49 -24.33 24.84
CA ASN A 110 -33.29 -24.44 26.29
C ASN A 110 -32.30 -25.57 26.65
N LEU A 111 -31.15 -25.61 25.97
CA LEU A 111 -30.16 -26.67 26.09
C LEU A 111 -29.21 -26.41 27.29
N THR A 112 -28.81 -27.48 27.97
CA THR A 112 -27.71 -27.47 28.94
C THR A 112 -26.46 -28.09 28.29
N TYR A 113 -25.30 -27.46 28.48
CA TYR A 113 -24.04 -27.86 27.82
C TYR A 113 -23.18 -28.71 28.76
N GLU A 114 -22.82 -29.92 28.33
CA GLU A 114 -21.77 -30.78 28.93
C GLU A 114 -20.81 -31.24 27.81
N GLU A 115 -19.68 -31.89 28.12
CA GLU A 115 -18.67 -32.23 27.10
C GLU A 115 -19.07 -33.45 26.23
N VAL A 116 -18.91 -33.31 24.89
CA VAL A 116 -18.93 -34.36 23.81
C VAL A 116 -20.23 -34.82 23.10
N ASP A 117 -20.73 -34.10 22.05
CA ASP A 117 -21.71 -34.53 20.99
C ASP A 117 -21.64 -33.68 19.68
N LEU A 118 -21.24 -32.40 19.73
CA LEU A 118 -21.20 -31.43 18.61
C LEU A 118 -19.80 -30.81 18.49
N LEU A 119 -19.22 -30.74 17.28
CA LEU A 119 -17.99 -29.97 17.06
C LEU A 119 -18.33 -28.48 16.93
N ALA A 120 -18.02 -27.68 17.96
CA ALA A 120 -18.23 -26.23 17.96
C ALA A 120 -17.10 -25.51 17.21
N GLY A 121 -16.89 -25.87 15.94
CA GLY A 121 -15.91 -25.26 15.06
C GLY A 121 -16.32 -25.42 13.60
N GLY A 122 -16.00 -24.44 12.76
CA GLY A 122 -16.25 -24.52 11.33
C GLY A 122 -15.32 -25.53 10.68
N ALA A 123 -15.87 -26.47 9.92
CA ALA A 123 -15.10 -27.44 9.14
C ALA A 123 -15.31 -27.21 7.65
N ILE A 124 -14.24 -27.37 6.88
CA ILE A 124 -14.31 -27.39 5.42
C ILE A 124 -15.21 -28.55 4.99
N MET A 125 -16.21 -28.22 4.17
CA MET A 125 -17.13 -29.19 3.59
C MET A 125 -16.40 -30.02 2.52
N GLU A 126 -16.24 -31.32 2.80
CA GLU A 126 -15.51 -32.26 1.96
C GLU A 126 -16.26 -33.59 1.90
N TYR A 127 -16.13 -34.31 0.77
CA TYR A 127 -16.78 -35.60 0.57
C TYR A 127 -16.33 -36.64 1.60
N ASP A 128 -15.02 -36.79 1.82
CA ASP A 128 -14.48 -37.78 2.76
C ASP A 128 -14.97 -37.53 4.21
N ARG A 129 -15.27 -36.27 4.55
CA ARG A 129 -15.85 -35.87 5.85
C ARG A 129 -17.36 -36.10 5.93
N SER A 130 -18.09 -35.93 4.83
CA SER A 130 -19.55 -36.15 4.79
C SER A 130 -19.94 -37.63 4.90
N VAL A 131 -19.01 -38.55 4.61
CA VAL A 131 -19.18 -39.98 4.83
C VAL A 131 -19.21 -40.31 6.33
N ILE A 132 -18.37 -39.65 7.13
CA ILE A 132 -18.17 -39.96 8.56
C ILE A 132 -19.03 -39.07 9.47
N SER A 133 -19.41 -37.88 9.01
CA SER A 133 -20.18 -36.89 9.77
C SER A 133 -21.31 -36.29 8.92
N ASP A 134 -22.36 -35.79 9.56
CA ASP A 134 -23.38 -35.01 8.88
C ASP A 134 -22.97 -33.54 8.90
N LEU A 135 -22.81 -32.94 7.72
CA LEU A 135 -22.44 -31.54 7.58
C LEU A 135 -23.72 -30.70 7.43
N THR A 136 -23.86 -29.64 8.22
CA THR A 136 -24.99 -28.71 8.10
C THR A 136 -24.89 -27.88 6.81
N TYR A 137 -25.96 -27.13 6.50
CA TYR A 137 -25.90 -26.07 5.49
C TYR A 137 -24.68 -25.15 5.74
N PRO A 138 -23.89 -24.82 4.69
CA PRO A 138 -22.69 -24.03 4.86
C PRO A 138 -23.01 -22.60 5.28
N PHE A 139 -22.35 -22.12 6.33
CA PHE A 139 -22.61 -20.79 6.89
C PHE A 139 -21.70 -19.70 6.31
N GLN A 140 -20.57 -20.08 5.69
CA GLN A 140 -19.58 -19.15 5.14
C GLN A 140 -18.88 -19.73 3.91
N PHE A 141 -18.69 -18.88 2.90
CA PHE A 141 -17.77 -19.14 1.79
C PHE A 141 -16.37 -18.66 2.16
N GLU A 142 -15.37 -19.52 2.05
CA GLU A 142 -13.99 -19.23 2.44
C GLU A 142 -13.02 -19.69 1.34
N PRO A 143 -12.59 -18.81 0.43
CA PRO A 143 -11.49 -19.13 -0.46
C PRO A 143 -10.15 -19.14 0.31
N THR A 144 -9.14 -19.72 -0.33
CA THR A 144 -7.75 -19.65 0.10
C THR A 144 -7.12 -18.37 -0.44
N GLY A 145 -6.61 -17.52 0.44
CA GLY A 145 -5.91 -16.30 0.09
C GLY A 145 -4.41 -16.54 -0.10
N ILE A 146 -3.76 -15.63 -0.84
CA ILE A 146 -2.32 -15.61 -1.02
C ILE A 146 -1.77 -14.34 -0.35
N MET A 147 -0.98 -14.52 0.70
CA MET A 147 -0.34 -13.42 1.41
C MET A 147 1.16 -13.39 1.12
N ILE A 148 1.68 -12.20 0.85
CA ILE A 148 3.10 -11.95 0.66
C ILE A 148 3.54 -10.79 1.54
N ARG A 149 4.85 -10.64 1.72
CA ARG A 149 5.42 -9.42 2.28
C ARG A 149 5.09 -8.26 1.35
N SER A 150 4.70 -7.13 1.93
CA SER A 150 4.50 -5.89 1.19
C SER A 150 5.82 -5.55 0.48
N PRO A 151 5.83 -5.38 -0.86
CA PRO A 151 7.03 -4.94 -1.53
C PRO A 151 7.40 -3.55 -1.01
N GLU A 152 8.69 -3.30 -0.84
CA GLU A 152 9.16 -1.93 -0.59
C GLU A 152 8.69 -1.04 -1.74
N LYS A 153 8.35 0.22 -1.44
CA LYS A 153 7.89 1.18 -2.46
C LYS A 153 8.89 1.15 -3.60
N TYR A 154 8.41 0.79 -4.79
CA TYR A 154 9.25 0.71 -5.97
C TYR A 154 9.66 2.13 -6.34
N GLU A 155 10.91 2.50 -6.06
CA GLU A 155 11.50 3.73 -6.56
C GLU A 155 11.84 3.50 -8.03
N ASP A 156 10.98 3.98 -8.93
CA ASP A 156 11.27 4.00 -10.37
C ASP A 156 12.61 4.69 -10.65
N ASP A 157 13.24 4.37 -11.78
CA ASP A 157 14.44 5.06 -12.27
C ASP A 157 14.11 6.55 -12.50
N THR A 158 14.31 7.34 -11.45
CA THR A 158 13.98 8.77 -11.35
C THR A 158 14.65 9.66 -12.40
N LEU A 159 15.63 9.12 -13.12
CA LEU A 159 16.35 9.83 -14.17
C LEU A 159 15.50 10.10 -15.42
N LEU A 160 14.57 9.21 -15.77
CA LEU A 160 13.73 9.31 -16.98
C LEU A 160 12.24 9.56 -16.69
N ILE A 161 11.86 9.78 -15.44
CA ILE A 161 10.46 10.03 -15.02
C ILE A 161 9.81 11.20 -15.79
N VAL A 162 10.61 12.17 -16.24
CA VAL A 162 10.14 13.32 -17.05
C VAL A 162 9.62 12.87 -18.43
N THR A 163 10.05 11.72 -18.94
CA THR A 163 9.62 11.19 -20.25
C THR A 163 8.47 10.19 -20.16
N GLU A 164 8.18 9.68 -18.95
CA GLU A 164 7.14 8.68 -18.68
C GLU A 164 5.69 9.11 -19.00
N PRO A 165 5.28 10.41 -18.92
CA PRO A 165 3.90 10.80 -19.21
C PRO A 165 3.41 10.39 -20.60
N PHE A 166 4.32 10.25 -21.56
CA PHE A 166 4.03 9.79 -22.90
C PHE A 166 4.79 8.50 -23.21
N SER A 167 4.07 7.54 -23.81
CA SER A 167 4.71 6.35 -24.33
C SER A 167 5.64 6.70 -25.50
N TRP A 168 6.64 5.86 -25.75
CA TRP A 168 7.66 6.12 -26.78
C TRP A 168 7.05 6.29 -28.18
N GLU A 169 5.89 5.65 -28.45
CA GLU A 169 5.18 5.80 -29.72
C GLU A 169 4.72 7.24 -29.96
N VAL A 170 4.23 7.92 -28.92
CA VAL A 170 3.78 9.32 -29.00
C VAL A 170 4.97 10.23 -29.29
N TRP A 171 6.11 10.01 -28.62
CA TRP A 171 7.33 10.78 -28.86
C TRP A 171 7.82 10.67 -30.31
N VAL A 172 7.83 9.46 -30.87
CA VAL A 172 8.23 9.21 -32.26
C VAL A 172 7.28 9.89 -33.24
N ILE A 173 5.97 9.80 -33.00
CA ILE A 173 4.96 10.46 -33.86
C ILE A 173 5.12 11.98 -33.79
N THR A 174 5.28 12.57 -32.60
CA THR A 174 5.48 14.01 -32.44
C THR A 174 6.75 14.49 -33.17
N ALA A 175 7.86 13.75 -33.05
CA ALA A 175 9.08 14.06 -33.80
C ALA A 175 8.87 13.98 -35.32
N ALA A 176 8.17 12.95 -35.80
CA ALA A 176 7.85 12.80 -37.22
C ALA A 176 6.95 13.95 -37.73
N VAL A 177 5.96 14.38 -36.95
CA VAL A 177 5.07 15.49 -37.30
C VAL A 177 5.84 16.81 -37.37
N ILE A 178 6.77 17.08 -36.43
CA ILE A 178 7.63 18.28 -36.45
C ILE A 178 8.50 18.32 -37.72
N LEU A 179 9.10 17.19 -38.10
CA LEU A 179 9.92 17.10 -39.31
C LEU A 179 9.08 17.29 -40.57
N PHE A 180 7.90 16.67 -40.62
CA PHE A 180 6.98 16.76 -41.75
C PHE A 180 6.41 18.17 -41.92
N SER A 181 5.98 18.81 -40.83
CA SER A 181 5.48 20.19 -40.86
C SER A 181 6.58 21.18 -41.22
N GLY A 182 7.81 20.98 -40.73
CA GLY A 182 8.99 21.75 -41.13
C GLY A 182 9.31 21.61 -42.62
N ALA A 183 9.20 20.41 -43.20
CA ALA A 183 9.40 20.20 -44.64
C ALA A 183 8.31 20.88 -45.48
N ILE A 184 7.03 20.78 -45.06
CA ILE A 184 5.91 21.46 -45.72
C ILE A 184 6.10 22.98 -45.68
N PHE A 185 6.44 23.53 -44.51
CA PHE A 185 6.64 24.95 -44.34
C PHE A 185 7.81 25.48 -45.19
N LEU A 186 8.89 24.70 -45.32
CA LEU A 186 9.98 25.01 -46.24
C LEU A 186 9.52 25.02 -47.70
N GLY A 187 8.73 24.03 -48.12
CA GLY A 187 8.16 24.00 -49.47
C GLY A 187 7.27 25.20 -49.76
N MET A 188 6.38 25.55 -48.81
CA MET A 188 5.46 26.68 -48.93
C MET A 188 6.19 28.03 -48.97
N THR A 189 7.18 28.23 -48.10
CA THR A 189 7.98 29.47 -48.07
C THR A 189 8.81 29.64 -49.34
N GLN A 190 9.38 28.57 -49.88
CA GLN A 190 10.12 28.62 -51.15
C GLN A 190 9.22 28.95 -52.36
N LEU A 191 8.03 28.33 -52.43
CA LEU A 191 7.05 28.57 -53.50
C LEU A 191 6.47 30.00 -53.44
N LEU A 192 6.08 30.44 -52.25
CA LEU A 192 5.44 31.74 -52.03
C LEU A 192 6.45 32.90 -51.93
N ARG A 193 7.76 32.62 -51.91
CA ARG A 193 8.83 33.63 -51.86
C ARG A 193 8.70 34.70 -52.94
N LYS A 194 8.44 34.27 -54.18
CA LYS A 194 8.34 35.18 -55.33
C LYS A 194 7.02 35.95 -55.37
N VAL A 195 5.94 35.38 -54.84
CA VAL A 195 4.58 35.94 -54.94
C VAL A 195 4.28 36.90 -53.80
N TYR A 196 4.58 36.50 -52.56
CA TYR A 196 4.21 37.24 -51.35
C TYR A 196 5.40 37.87 -50.60
N ARG A 197 6.62 37.80 -51.16
CA ARG A 197 7.88 38.21 -50.47
C ARG A 197 7.98 37.58 -49.08
N GLU A 198 7.82 36.26 -49.04
CA GLU A 198 7.96 35.46 -47.81
C GLU A 198 9.40 35.42 -47.30
N MET A 199 9.53 35.13 -46.01
CA MET A 199 10.82 34.94 -45.33
C MET A 199 11.60 33.78 -45.95
N ALA A 200 12.93 33.96 -46.06
CA ALA A 200 13.83 32.92 -46.54
C ALA A 200 14.29 32.09 -45.35
N VAL A 201 13.82 30.84 -45.26
CA VAL A 201 14.12 29.93 -44.16
C VAL A 201 15.02 28.81 -44.67
N THR A 202 16.07 28.48 -43.92
CA THR A 202 16.89 27.29 -44.17
C THR A 202 16.16 26.01 -43.71
N PRO A 203 16.53 24.81 -44.21
CA PRO A 203 15.91 23.57 -43.78
C PRO A 203 15.93 23.33 -42.28
N PHE A 204 17.04 23.69 -41.62
CA PHE A 204 17.20 23.55 -40.18
C PHE A 204 16.35 24.56 -39.41
N GLU A 205 16.34 25.84 -39.82
CA GLU A 205 15.48 26.87 -39.21
C GLU A 205 13.99 26.52 -39.34
N SER A 206 13.59 25.88 -40.45
CA SER A 206 12.21 25.46 -40.66
C SER A 206 11.77 24.41 -39.64
N ILE A 207 12.62 23.41 -39.39
CA ILE A 207 12.37 22.39 -38.35
C ILE A 207 12.41 23.04 -36.96
N TRP A 208 13.37 23.94 -36.73
CA TRP A 208 13.54 24.65 -35.46
C TRP A 208 12.31 25.49 -35.09
N VAL A 209 11.61 26.09 -36.06
CA VAL A 209 10.36 26.83 -35.81
C VAL A 209 9.28 25.91 -35.21
N PHE A 210 9.05 24.73 -35.79
CA PHE A 210 8.01 23.81 -35.29
C PHE A 210 8.41 23.17 -33.96
N PHE A 211 9.69 22.89 -33.76
CA PHE A 211 10.23 22.47 -32.46
C PHE A 211 10.05 23.57 -31.40
N SER A 212 10.32 24.83 -31.75
CA SER A 212 10.15 25.97 -30.83
C SER A 212 8.70 26.13 -30.40
N ILE A 213 7.75 26.02 -31.34
CA ILE A 213 6.31 26.08 -31.03
C ILE A 213 5.92 24.91 -30.11
N PHE A 214 6.47 23.71 -30.33
CA PHE A 214 6.24 22.54 -29.47
C PHE A 214 6.64 22.80 -28.01
N VAL A 215 7.77 23.47 -27.80
CA VAL A 215 8.28 23.89 -26.47
C VAL A 215 7.65 25.22 -26.00
N GLN A 216 6.54 25.63 -26.63
CA GLN A 216 5.78 26.85 -26.33
C GLN A 216 6.58 28.16 -26.45
N GLN A 217 7.64 28.17 -27.27
CA GLN A 217 8.40 29.37 -27.58
C GLN A 217 7.79 30.12 -28.77
N GLY A 218 7.86 31.45 -28.71
CA GLY A 218 7.36 32.33 -29.77
C GLY A 218 8.21 32.27 -31.05
N LEU A 219 7.60 32.55 -32.20
CA LEU A 219 8.35 32.69 -33.45
C LEU A 219 9.09 34.04 -33.48
N PRO A 220 10.37 34.09 -33.87
CA PRO A 220 11.12 35.33 -34.00
C PRO A 220 10.59 36.23 -35.14
N GLU A 221 10.15 35.63 -36.25
CA GLU A 221 9.48 36.32 -37.36
C GLU A 221 8.21 35.58 -37.75
N GLN A 222 7.14 36.34 -38.02
CA GLN A 222 5.84 35.78 -38.41
C GLN A 222 5.71 35.68 -39.94
N PRO A 223 5.13 34.58 -40.48
CA PRO A 223 4.89 34.45 -41.91
C PRO A 223 3.85 35.47 -42.40
N ARG A 224 4.00 35.96 -43.64
CA ARG A 224 3.09 36.96 -44.22
C ARG A 224 1.84 36.33 -44.82
N SER A 225 1.97 35.17 -45.47
CA SER A 225 0.90 34.46 -46.15
C SER A 225 -0.07 33.81 -45.17
N TRP A 226 -1.36 33.93 -45.48
CA TRP A 226 -2.43 33.26 -44.73
C TRP A 226 -2.30 31.74 -44.73
N SER A 227 -1.80 31.12 -45.81
CA SER A 227 -1.62 29.66 -45.86
C SER A 227 -0.59 29.17 -44.83
N CYS A 228 0.51 29.89 -44.69
CA CYS A 228 1.54 29.60 -43.69
C CYS A 228 1.03 29.89 -42.27
N ARG A 229 0.24 30.96 -42.08
CA ARG A 229 -0.38 31.29 -40.79
C ARG A 229 -1.36 30.23 -40.32
N VAL A 230 -2.19 29.68 -41.22
CA VAL A 230 -3.12 28.59 -40.87
C VAL A 230 -2.36 27.33 -40.46
N LEU A 231 -1.29 26.97 -41.19
CA LEU A 231 -0.45 25.83 -40.82
C LEU A 231 0.16 26.00 -39.42
N VAL A 232 0.75 27.17 -39.15
CA VAL A 232 1.33 27.49 -37.84
C VAL A 232 0.25 27.53 -36.75
N ALA A 233 -0.93 28.09 -37.02
CA ALA A 233 -2.03 28.18 -36.05
C ALA A 233 -2.60 26.80 -35.68
N LEU A 234 -2.74 25.90 -36.66
CA LEU A 234 -3.17 24.51 -36.41
C LEU A 234 -2.12 23.75 -35.59
N TRP A 235 -0.84 23.93 -35.90
CA TRP A 235 0.23 23.35 -35.10
C TRP A 235 0.27 23.92 -33.68
N TRP A 236 0.02 25.22 -33.53
CA TRP A 236 -0.05 25.86 -32.23
C TRP A 236 -1.15 25.27 -31.35
N LEU A 237 -2.34 25.05 -31.92
CA LEU A 237 -3.43 24.37 -31.22
C LEU A 237 -3.05 22.95 -30.80
N ALA A 238 -2.44 22.18 -31.70
CA ALA A 238 -1.98 20.82 -31.42
C ALA A 238 -0.88 20.78 -30.35
N SER A 239 0.03 21.75 -30.36
CA SER A 239 1.10 21.86 -29.37
C SER A 239 0.58 22.21 -27.97
N ILE A 240 -0.39 23.12 -27.88
CA ILE A 240 -1.00 23.50 -26.60
C ILE A 240 -1.72 22.29 -25.99
N THR A 241 -2.48 21.55 -26.80
CA THR A 241 -3.19 20.37 -26.32
C THR A 241 -2.23 19.28 -25.87
N LEU A 242 -1.20 18.97 -26.66
CA LEU A 242 -0.16 18.00 -26.27
C LEU A 242 0.58 18.42 -24.99
N SER A 243 0.88 19.70 -24.83
CA SER A 243 1.56 20.15 -23.62
C SER A 243 0.64 20.12 -22.39
N ALA A 244 -0.65 20.41 -22.54
CA ALA A 244 -1.62 20.33 -21.46
C ALA A 244 -1.88 18.89 -21.01
N THR A 245 -1.90 17.93 -21.95
CA THR A 245 -2.00 16.51 -21.59
C THR A 245 -0.72 16.01 -20.93
N PHE A 246 0.45 16.44 -21.41
CA PHE A 246 1.73 16.12 -20.78
C PHE A 246 1.79 16.58 -19.33
N THR A 247 1.44 17.85 -19.05
CA THR A 247 1.46 18.38 -17.68
C THR A 247 0.42 17.70 -16.80
N GLY A 248 -0.79 17.43 -17.31
CA GLY A 248 -1.83 16.72 -16.56
C GLY A 248 -1.42 15.30 -16.15
N SER A 249 -0.82 14.54 -17.08
CA SER A 249 -0.32 13.19 -16.81
C SER A 249 0.88 13.19 -15.87
N LEU A 250 1.79 14.17 -15.98
CA LEU A 250 2.94 14.29 -15.09
C LEU A 250 2.51 14.59 -13.64
N VAL A 251 1.54 15.49 -13.45
CA VAL A 251 0.98 15.78 -12.12
C VAL A 251 0.32 14.54 -11.52
N ALA A 252 -0.42 13.77 -12.33
CA ALA A 252 -1.04 12.53 -11.87
C ALA A 252 -0.01 11.47 -11.45
N LEU A 253 1.12 11.37 -12.17
CA LEU A 253 2.21 10.45 -11.82
C LEU A 253 2.88 10.82 -10.49
N PHE A 254 3.10 12.12 -10.22
CA PHE A 254 3.69 12.55 -8.95
C PHE A 254 2.73 12.48 -7.76
N ALA A 255 1.42 12.50 -8.01
CA ALA A 255 0.40 12.47 -6.96
C ALA A 255 0.17 11.07 -6.35
N VAL A 256 0.46 9.99 -7.08
CA VAL A 256 0.15 8.63 -6.65
C VAL A 256 1.40 7.76 -6.68
N ASP A 257 1.83 7.31 -5.50
CA ASP A 257 2.83 6.26 -5.38
C ASP A 257 2.27 4.94 -5.92
N LYS A 258 2.91 4.36 -6.94
CA LYS A 258 2.56 3.03 -7.45
C LYS A 258 3.27 1.96 -6.65
N THR A 259 2.52 1.05 -6.03
CA THR A 259 3.05 -0.20 -5.50
C THR A 259 2.85 -1.32 -6.52
N ASN A 260 3.92 -1.69 -7.22
CA ASN A 260 3.85 -2.80 -8.18
C ASN A 260 3.94 -4.14 -7.43
N LEU A 261 2.86 -4.92 -7.50
CA LEU A 261 2.83 -6.27 -6.95
C LEU A 261 3.65 -7.22 -7.85
N PRO A 262 4.43 -8.15 -7.28
CA PRO A 262 5.24 -9.08 -8.07
C PRO A 262 4.39 -10.03 -8.92
N PHE A 263 3.15 -10.29 -8.51
CA PHE A 263 2.16 -11.07 -9.25
C PHE A 263 0.76 -10.72 -8.75
N GLN A 264 -0.24 -10.88 -9.61
CA GLN A 264 -1.66 -10.69 -9.27
C GLN A 264 -2.44 -12.01 -9.17
N ASN A 265 -2.05 -13.00 -9.97
CA ASN A 265 -2.77 -14.27 -10.11
C ASN A 265 -1.88 -15.46 -9.75
N ILE A 266 -2.51 -16.59 -9.41
CA ILE A 266 -1.82 -17.85 -9.09
C ILE A 266 -0.93 -18.35 -10.25
N GLU A 267 -1.31 -18.12 -11.50
CA GLU A 267 -0.50 -18.52 -12.66
C GLU A 267 0.86 -17.82 -12.70
N GLN A 268 0.88 -16.53 -12.35
CA GLN A 268 2.11 -15.75 -12.27
C GLN A 268 2.96 -16.19 -11.07
N LEU A 269 2.32 -16.48 -9.92
CA LEU A 269 3.00 -17.06 -8.77
C LEU A 269 3.67 -18.39 -9.13
N VAL A 270 2.96 -19.32 -9.77
CA VAL A 270 3.53 -20.63 -10.16
C VAL A 270 4.71 -20.47 -11.10
N LYS A 271 4.68 -19.51 -12.05
CA LYS A 271 5.85 -19.19 -12.89
C LYS A 271 7.05 -18.73 -12.07
N LEU A 272 6.83 -17.88 -11.07
CA LEU A 272 7.89 -17.39 -10.17
C LEU A 272 8.44 -18.49 -9.26
N VAL A 273 7.59 -19.41 -8.80
CA VAL A 273 7.99 -20.60 -8.02
C VAL A 273 8.86 -21.52 -8.89
N LYS A 274 8.47 -21.78 -10.14
CA LYS A 274 9.29 -22.56 -11.10
C LYS A 274 10.68 -21.94 -11.29
N GLN A 275 10.74 -20.60 -11.41
CA GLN A 275 12.00 -19.86 -11.52
C GLN A 275 12.82 -19.83 -10.23
N GLY A 276 12.28 -20.29 -9.09
CA GLY A 276 12.95 -20.29 -7.79
C GLY A 276 13.01 -18.91 -7.12
N ARG A 277 12.17 -17.96 -7.55
CA ARG A 277 12.09 -16.62 -6.93
C ARG A 277 11.14 -16.59 -5.73
N PHE A 278 10.19 -17.53 -5.69
CA PHE A 278 9.22 -17.66 -4.62
C PHE A 278 9.12 -19.10 -4.12
N GLU A 279 8.89 -19.24 -2.83
CA GLU A 279 8.55 -20.50 -2.16
C GLU A 279 7.19 -20.40 -1.46
N ILE A 280 6.52 -21.53 -1.30
CA ILE A 280 5.18 -21.60 -0.71
C ILE A 280 5.28 -21.88 0.78
N VAL A 281 4.48 -21.18 1.58
CA VAL A 281 4.30 -21.46 3.01
C VAL A 281 2.86 -21.91 3.23
N MET A 282 2.67 -22.99 3.98
CA MET A 282 1.34 -23.51 4.33
C MET A 282 1.30 -23.94 5.78
N ASP A 283 0.12 -23.89 6.38
CA ASP A 283 -0.10 -24.43 7.72
C ASP A 283 -0.08 -25.98 7.70
N GLU A 284 0.71 -26.59 8.58
CA GLU A 284 0.76 -28.04 8.84
C GLU A 284 -0.64 -28.60 9.14
N ASN A 285 -1.46 -27.85 9.87
CA ASN A 285 -2.81 -28.27 10.24
C ASN A 285 -3.84 -28.11 9.11
N SER A 286 -3.49 -27.43 8.02
CA SER A 286 -4.38 -27.21 6.86
C SER A 286 -4.21 -28.30 5.78
N PHE A 287 -4.21 -29.57 6.17
CA PHE A 287 -4.02 -30.72 5.28
C PHE A 287 -4.98 -30.72 4.08
N THR A 288 -6.25 -30.36 4.29
CA THR A 288 -7.28 -30.34 3.23
C THR A 288 -6.88 -29.45 2.05
N ARG A 289 -6.25 -28.28 2.28
CA ARG A 289 -5.84 -27.39 1.19
C ARG A 289 -4.69 -27.99 0.38
N THR A 290 -3.73 -28.62 1.05
CA THR A 290 -2.63 -29.35 0.42
C THR A 290 -3.17 -30.49 -0.44
N GLU A 291 -4.14 -31.23 0.08
CA GLU A 291 -4.80 -32.32 -0.64
C GLU A 291 -5.60 -31.83 -1.85
N MET A 292 -6.31 -30.69 -1.75
CA MET A 292 -6.99 -30.07 -2.88
C MET A 292 -6.03 -29.71 -4.01
N ILE A 293 -4.82 -29.22 -3.68
CA ILE A 293 -3.78 -28.93 -4.68
C ILE A 293 -3.30 -30.24 -5.32
N ALA A 294 -3.04 -31.27 -4.51
CA ALA A 294 -2.56 -32.58 -4.97
C ALA A 294 -3.57 -33.30 -5.89
N ARG A 295 -4.86 -33.27 -5.55
CA ARG A 295 -5.95 -33.91 -6.30
C ARG A 295 -6.41 -33.09 -7.52
N SER A 296 -5.95 -31.85 -7.66
CA SER A 296 -6.43 -30.94 -8.71
C SER A 296 -6.09 -31.41 -10.13
N LYS A 297 -7.05 -31.29 -11.05
CA LYS A 297 -6.86 -31.65 -12.47
C LYS A 297 -6.29 -30.51 -13.32
N LEU A 298 -6.38 -29.27 -12.84
CA LEU A 298 -5.94 -28.07 -13.56
C LEU A 298 -4.41 -28.04 -13.68
N PRO A 299 -3.87 -27.61 -14.83
CA PRO A 299 -2.42 -27.64 -15.08
C PRO A 299 -1.64 -26.77 -14.08
N VAL A 300 -2.18 -25.60 -13.72
CA VAL A 300 -1.54 -24.65 -12.78
C VAL A 300 -1.29 -25.29 -11.41
N TYR A 301 -2.28 -26.01 -10.86
CA TYR A 301 -2.14 -26.67 -9.56
C TYR A 301 -1.32 -27.96 -9.63
N LYS A 302 -1.31 -28.68 -10.76
CA LYS A 302 -0.41 -29.82 -10.97
C LYS A 302 1.05 -29.39 -11.00
N ASP A 303 1.33 -28.29 -11.69
CA ASP A 303 2.64 -27.67 -11.73
C ASP A 303 3.06 -27.19 -10.34
N LEU A 304 2.15 -26.53 -9.62
CA LEU A 304 2.39 -26.11 -8.24
C LEU A 304 2.67 -27.32 -7.33
N TRP A 305 1.87 -28.38 -7.42
CA TRP A 305 2.07 -29.61 -6.64
C TRP A 305 3.42 -30.27 -6.94
N HIS A 306 3.83 -30.28 -8.21
CA HIS A 306 5.14 -30.80 -8.61
C HIS A 306 6.28 -29.99 -7.95
N GLU A 307 6.21 -28.66 -7.98
CA GLU A 307 7.20 -27.79 -7.32
C GLU A 307 7.21 -27.97 -5.79
N MET A 308 6.04 -28.14 -5.18
CA MET A 308 5.91 -28.36 -3.73
C MET A 308 6.47 -29.72 -3.30
N ASN A 309 6.06 -30.80 -3.96
CA ASN A 309 6.33 -32.16 -3.52
C ASN A 309 7.67 -32.72 -4.04
N VAL A 310 8.04 -32.42 -5.30
CA VAL A 310 9.27 -32.97 -5.92
C VAL A 310 10.45 -32.05 -5.67
N ASN A 311 10.27 -30.74 -5.87
CA ASN A 311 11.36 -29.77 -5.68
C ASN A 311 11.43 -29.23 -4.25
N HIS A 312 10.59 -29.72 -3.34
CA HIS A 312 10.53 -29.33 -1.92
C HIS A 312 10.39 -27.81 -1.69
N LYS A 313 9.75 -27.08 -2.62
CA LYS A 313 9.53 -25.61 -2.52
C LYS A 313 8.33 -25.24 -1.65
N VAL A 314 8.05 -26.05 -0.62
CA VAL A 314 6.99 -25.81 0.35
C VAL A 314 7.55 -25.89 1.76
N LYS A 315 7.22 -24.90 2.59
CA LYS A 315 7.53 -24.89 4.01
C LYS A 315 6.25 -24.97 4.80
N TYR A 316 6.11 -26.04 5.55
CA TYR A 316 5.00 -26.17 6.48
C TYR A 316 5.34 -25.48 7.81
N VAL A 317 4.37 -24.77 8.36
CA VAL A 317 4.46 -24.06 9.63
C VAL A 317 3.29 -24.46 10.51
N ASN A 318 3.50 -24.52 11.82
CA ASN A 318 2.43 -24.88 12.75
C ASN A 318 1.56 -23.65 13.08
N GLY A 319 0.45 -23.47 12.37
CA GLY A 319 -0.49 -22.37 12.57
C GLY A 319 -0.25 -21.15 11.67
N VAL A 320 -1.34 -20.45 11.33
CA VAL A 320 -1.35 -19.35 10.37
C VAL A 320 -0.63 -18.13 10.94
N ALA A 321 -0.77 -17.85 12.24
CA ALA A 321 -0.09 -16.76 12.92
C ALA A 321 1.44 -16.81 12.74
N ARG A 322 2.04 -18.00 12.86
CA ARG A 322 3.48 -18.21 12.65
C ARG A 322 3.86 -18.07 11.18
N GLY A 323 3.00 -18.52 10.26
CA GLY A 323 3.17 -18.32 8.83
C GLY A 323 3.23 -16.83 8.44
N VAL A 324 2.33 -16.03 9.01
CA VAL A 324 2.30 -14.56 8.79
C VAL A 324 3.59 -13.92 9.31
N ALA A 325 4.00 -14.24 10.54
CA ALA A 325 5.26 -13.74 11.10
C ALA A 325 6.48 -14.13 10.27
N PHE A 326 6.47 -15.34 9.69
CA PHE A 326 7.54 -15.84 8.82
C PHE A 326 7.62 -15.08 7.49
N VAL A 327 6.49 -14.90 6.79
CA VAL A 327 6.42 -14.12 5.54
C VAL A 327 6.77 -12.65 5.78
N ARG A 328 6.33 -12.09 6.91
CA ARG A 328 6.72 -10.74 7.32
C ARG A 328 8.24 -10.58 7.41
N ALA A 329 8.93 -11.54 8.01
CA ALA A 329 10.38 -11.48 8.18
C ALA A 329 11.17 -11.80 6.90
N ASN A 330 10.65 -12.67 6.02
CA ASN A 330 11.39 -13.20 4.88
C ASN A 330 10.72 -12.82 3.54
N PRO A 331 11.33 -11.94 2.72
CA PRO A 331 10.86 -11.71 1.36
C PRO A 331 11.03 -12.97 0.49
N GLY A 332 10.19 -13.13 -0.55
CA GLY A 332 10.24 -14.30 -1.44
C GLY A 332 9.43 -15.52 -0.98
N TYR A 333 8.61 -15.37 0.06
CA TYR A 333 7.68 -16.41 0.49
C TYR A 333 6.22 -15.98 0.28
N ALA A 334 5.40 -16.92 -0.19
CA ALA A 334 3.96 -16.73 -0.35
C ALA A 334 3.19 -17.70 0.56
N LEU A 335 2.47 -17.15 1.54
CA LEU A 335 1.64 -17.90 2.47
C LEU A 335 0.26 -18.18 1.85
N LEU A 336 -0.10 -19.45 1.77
CA LEU A 336 -1.43 -19.90 1.40
C LEU A 336 -2.22 -20.27 2.64
N GLY A 337 -3.38 -19.65 2.83
CA GLY A 337 -4.19 -19.86 4.02
C GLY A 337 -5.64 -19.39 3.86
N PRO A 338 -6.48 -19.56 4.90
CA PRO A 338 -7.87 -19.12 4.87
C PRO A 338 -7.97 -17.60 4.63
N MET A 339 -8.67 -17.16 3.59
CA MET A 339 -8.69 -15.74 3.21
C MET A 339 -9.26 -14.85 4.32
N ALA A 340 -10.27 -15.31 5.08
CA ALA A 340 -10.83 -14.56 6.18
C ALA A 340 -9.80 -14.28 7.29
N THR A 341 -8.94 -15.27 7.57
CA THR A 341 -7.87 -15.17 8.57
C THR A 341 -6.71 -14.31 8.06
N LEU A 342 -6.29 -14.49 6.81
CA LEU A 342 -5.23 -13.68 6.22
C LEU A 342 -5.63 -12.22 6.08
N ASN A 343 -6.89 -11.95 5.71
CA ASN A 343 -7.39 -10.59 5.57
C ASN A 343 -7.34 -9.85 6.91
N PHE A 344 -7.64 -10.54 8.01
CA PHE A 344 -7.49 -10.02 9.35
C PHE A 344 -6.05 -9.58 9.65
N TYR A 345 -5.06 -10.42 9.33
CA TYR A 345 -3.65 -10.07 9.54
C TYR A 345 -3.19 -8.93 8.63
N ALA A 346 -3.65 -8.89 7.38
CA ALA A 346 -3.34 -7.81 6.43
C ALA A 346 -3.89 -6.45 6.89
N TYR A 347 -5.05 -6.40 7.56
CA TYR A 347 -5.55 -5.16 8.16
C TYR A 347 -4.75 -4.71 9.38
N SER A 348 -4.17 -5.65 10.13
CA SER A 348 -3.43 -5.33 11.35
C SER A 348 -1.95 -5.01 11.12
N ASP A 349 -1.33 -5.50 10.05
CA ASP A 349 0.11 -5.36 9.79
C ASP A 349 0.37 -4.92 8.35
N CYS A 350 0.82 -3.67 8.19
CA CYS A 350 1.11 -3.06 6.89
C CYS A 350 2.35 -3.63 6.18
N LYS A 351 3.15 -4.48 6.84
CA LYS A 351 4.31 -5.15 6.21
C LYS A 351 3.92 -6.39 5.42
N VAL A 352 2.65 -6.80 5.48
CA VAL A 352 2.11 -7.90 4.68
C VAL A 352 0.92 -7.42 3.86
N ILE A 353 0.74 -8.03 2.70
CA ILE A 353 -0.37 -7.73 1.81
C ILE A 353 -1.06 -9.04 1.41
N LEU A 354 -2.38 -8.97 1.32
CA LEU A 354 -3.21 -10.06 0.82
C LEU A 354 -3.60 -9.76 -0.63
N LEU A 355 -3.41 -10.72 -1.53
CA LEU A 355 -3.91 -10.62 -2.89
C LEU A 355 -5.42 -10.84 -2.92
N ASN A 356 -6.13 -10.04 -3.73
CA ASN A 356 -7.58 -10.11 -3.86
C ASN A 356 -8.09 -11.37 -4.57
N ASP A 357 -7.23 -12.07 -5.32
CA ASP A 357 -7.59 -13.30 -6.03
C ASP A 357 -7.62 -14.51 -5.07
N GLY A 358 -8.83 -14.95 -4.73
CA GLY A 358 -9.07 -16.11 -3.87
C GLY A 358 -9.02 -17.41 -4.67
N ILE A 359 -8.12 -18.32 -4.31
CA ILE A 359 -7.96 -19.64 -4.93
C ILE A 359 -8.65 -20.73 -4.10
N LEU A 360 -8.84 -21.93 -4.66
CA LEU A 360 -9.37 -23.11 -3.96
C LEU A 360 -10.64 -22.78 -3.12
N PRO A 361 -11.77 -22.47 -3.79
CA PRO A 361 -13.00 -22.10 -3.11
C PRO A 361 -13.50 -23.24 -2.23
N VAL A 362 -13.72 -22.98 -0.94
CA VAL A 362 -14.33 -23.94 -0.01
C VAL A 362 -15.48 -23.32 0.78
N TYR A 363 -16.34 -24.18 1.32
CA TYR A 363 -17.44 -23.78 2.19
C TYR A 363 -17.21 -24.32 3.59
N LEU A 364 -17.51 -23.50 4.60
CA LEU A 364 -17.47 -23.90 6.00
C LEU A 364 -18.86 -24.34 6.48
N SER A 365 -18.90 -25.47 7.16
CA SER A 365 -20.10 -26.09 7.73
C SER A 365 -19.83 -26.52 9.17
N ILE A 366 -20.88 -26.78 9.95
CA ILE A 366 -20.75 -27.31 11.31
C ILE A 366 -20.94 -28.83 11.22
N PRO A 367 -19.93 -29.64 11.58
CA PRO A 367 -20.04 -31.09 11.53
C PRO A 367 -20.77 -31.63 12.77
N LEU A 368 -21.75 -32.48 12.52
CA LEU A 368 -22.52 -33.24 13.51
C LEU A 368 -22.20 -34.73 13.40
N VAL A 369 -22.43 -35.47 14.49
CA VAL A 369 -22.34 -36.93 14.47
C VAL A 369 -23.27 -37.49 13.38
N LYS A 370 -22.82 -38.52 12.68
CA LYS A 370 -23.58 -39.16 11.60
C LYS A 370 -24.96 -39.61 12.08
N HIS A 371 -26.00 -39.33 11.27
CA HIS A 371 -27.39 -39.64 11.57
C HIS A 371 -27.93 -38.95 12.84
N SER A 372 -27.38 -37.79 13.19
CA SER A 372 -27.88 -36.99 14.31
C SER A 372 -29.29 -36.47 14.03
N ILE A 373 -30.15 -36.53 15.05
CA ILE A 373 -31.50 -35.96 15.02
C ILE A 373 -31.49 -34.43 14.83
N TYR A 374 -30.37 -33.79 15.16
CA TYR A 374 -30.20 -32.34 15.10
C TYR A 374 -29.79 -31.83 13.70
N SER A 375 -29.30 -32.70 12.81
CA SER A 375 -28.73 -32.31 11.52
C SER A 375 -29.69 -31.51 10.63
N SER A 376 -30.91 -32.00 10.45
CA SER A 376 -31.93 -31.31 9.62
C SER A 376 -32.38 -29.98 10.25
N TYR A 377 -32.52 -29.94 11.59
CA TYR A 377 -32.93 -28.74 12.31
C TYR A 377 -31.86 -27.64 12.25
N PHE A 378 -30.60 -28.00 12.55
CA PHE A 378 -29.46 -27.07 12.48
C PHE A 378 -29.26 -26.56 11.06
N SER A 379 -29.30 -27.45 10.07
CA SER A 379 -29.18 -27.07 8.66
C SER A 379 -30.23 -26.04 8.24
N THR A 380 -31.51 -26.28 8.59
CA THR A 380 -32.60 -25.34 8.29
C THR A 380 -32.40 -23.99 8.99
N LYS A 381 -32.01 -23.99 10.27
CA LYS A 381 -31.83 -22.74 11.04
C LYS A 381 -30.61 -21.94 10.60
N ILE A 382 -29.50 -22.61 10.29
CA ILE A 382 -28.31 -21.95 9.73
C ILE A 382 -28.64 -21.35 8.37
N ARG A 383 -29.38 -22.05 7.51
CA ARG A 383 -29.85 -21.50 6.23
C ARG A 383 -30.68 -20.23 6.42
N GLU A 384 -31.67 -20.24 7.31
CA GLU A 384 -32.46 -19.05 7.65
C GLU A 384 -31.59 -17.88 8.14
N MET A 385 -30.54 -18.16 8.93
CA MET A 385 -29.62 -17.13 9.43
C MET A 385 -28.76 -16.53 8.31
N VAL A 386 -28.28 -17.37 7.38
CA VAL A 386 -27.50 -16.96 6.21
C VAL A 386 -28.35 -16.13 5.24
N GLU A 387 -29.59 -16.57 4.97
CA GLU A 387 -30.54 -15.86 4.10
C GLU A 387 -30.91 -14.47 4.65
N ARG A 388 -30.96 -14.33 5.99
CA ARG A 388 -31.23 -13.06 6.66
C ARG A 388 -30.01 -12.16 6.84
N GLY A 389 -28.81 -12.62 6.50
CA GLY A 389 -27.59 -11.80 6.58
C GLY A 389 -26.91 -11.79 7.96
N PHE A 390 -27.32 -12.62 8.92
CA PHE A 390 -26.76 -12.60 10.27
C PHE A 390 -25.28 -13.00 10.31
N THR A 391 -24.90 -13.99 9.50
CA THR A 391 -23.52 -14.48 9.47
C THR A 391 -22.57 -13.43 8.90
N GLN A 392 -22.97 -12.70 7.87
CA GLN A 392 -22.20 -11.59 7.31
C GLN A 392 -22.07 -10.44 8.31
N LYS A 393 -23.15 -10.12 9.03
CA LYS A 393 -23.14 -9.09 10.08
C LYS A 393 -22.15 -9.44 11.19
N TRP A 394 -22.22 -10.65 11.75
CA TRP A 394 -21.31 -11.06 12.82
C TRP A 394 -19.84 -11.05 12.38
N ILE A 395 -19.54 -11.42 11.13
CA ILE A 395 -18.18 -11.31 10.58
C ILE A 395 -17.74 -9.85 10.48
N ALA A 396 -18.61 -8.96 10.02
CA ALA A 396 -18.32 -7.53 9.91
C ALA A 396 -18.09 -6.88 11.29
N ASP A 397 -18.96 -7.18 12.26
CA ASP A 397 -18.86 -6.69 13.64
C ASP A 397 -17.58 -7.21 14.32
N TYR A 398 -17.21 -8.46 14.10
CA TYR A 398 -15.95 -9.00 14.61
C TYR A 398 -14.74 -8.32 13.96
N ARG A 399 -14.78 -8.08 12.64
CA ARG A 399 -13.70 -7.37 11.93
C ARG A 399 -13.53 -5.95 12.45
N SER A 400 -14.61 -5.19 12.61
CA SER A 400 -14.55 -3.82 13.10
C SER A 400 -14.04 -3.75 14.54
N TYR A 401 -14.50 -4.66 15.41
CA TYR A 401 -14.02 -4.76 16.79
C TYR A 401 -12.49 -4.91 16.87
N VAL A 402 -11.91 -5.84 16.10
CA VAL A 402 -10.46 -6.06 16.17
C VAL A 402 -9.66 -4.99 15.41
N ALA A 403 -10.21 -4.45 14.32
CA ALA A 403 -9.60 -3.33 13.63
C ALA A 403 -9.41 -2.14 14.60
N MET A 404 -10.43 -1.80 15.39
CA MET A 404 -10.34 -0.73 16.40
C MET A 404 -9.22 -0.94 17.44
N GLN A 405 -8.77 -2.19 17.67
CA GLN A 405 -7.75 -2.50 18.66
C GLN A 405 -6.31 -2.48 18.11
N LYS A 406 -6.12 -2.59 16.78
CA LYS A 406 -4.79 -2.69 16.14
C LYS A 406 -4.49 -1.65 15.05
N ILE A 407 -5.40 -0.71 14.77
CA ILE A 407 -5.24 0.33 13.73
C ILE A 407 -4.09 1.32 14.02
N ASN A 408 -3.58 1.40 15.26
CA ASN A 408 -2.62 2.45 15.64
C ASN A 408 -1.19 2.27 15.08
N GLU A 409 -0.82 1.09 14.56
CA GLU A 409 0.53 0.88 13.99
C GLU A 409 0.62 1.20 12.48
N CYS A 410 -0.49 1.11 11.75
CA CYS A 410 -0.54 1.48 10.34
C CYS A 410 -0.83 2.97 10.14
N ASN A 411 -1.60 3.59 11.03
CA ASN A 411 -2.02 4.99 10.87
C ASN A 411 -0.95 6.04 11.18
N SER A 412 0.13 5.67 11.86
CA SER A 412 1.32 6.52 11.96
C SER A 412 2.04 6.73 10.62
N THR A 413 1.57 6.08 9.54
CA THR A 413 2.03 6.32 8.15
C THR A 413 0.97 6.92 7.22
N THR A 414 -0.29 7.11 7.66
CA THR A 414 -1.39 7.63 6.83
C THR A 414 -1.82 9.07 7.12
N THR A 415 -1.23 9.75 8.10
CA THR A 415 -0.83 11.16 7.89
C THR A 415 0.43 11.15 7.04
N GLY A 416 0.34 10.55 5.84
CA GLY A 416 1.42 10.61 4.88
C GLY A 416 1.81 12.08 4.77
N PRO A 417 3.09 12.44 5.03
CA PRO A 417 3.52 13.81 4.84
C PRO A 417 3.02 14.23 3.47
N LYS A 418 2.46 15.45 3.37
CA LYS A 418 2.11 16.03 2.07
C LYS A 418 3.28 15.67 1.14
N SER A 419 3.05 14.80 0.15
CA SER A 419 4.17 14.27 -0.62
C SER A 419 4.64 15.43 -1.49
N TYR A 420 5.62 16.17 -0.99
CA TYR A 420 6.27 17.22 -1.73
C TYR A 420 7.04 16.57 -2.89
N LEU A 421 7.34 17.35 -3.91
CA LEU A 421 8.16 16.87 -5.00
C LEU A 421 9.61 16.80 -4.52
N ASP A 422 10.03 15.62 -4.07
CA ASP A 422 11.40 15.41 -3.60
C ASP A 422 12.43 15.58 -4.72
N LEU A 423 13.64 16.00 -4.35
CA LEU A 423 14.76 16.10 -5.28
C LEU A 423 15.06 14.76 -5.94
N LYS A 424 14.89 13.63 -5.21
CA LYS A 424 15.00 12.29 -5.79
C LYS A 424 14.06 12.10 -6.97
N ARG A 425 12.81 12.59 -6.91
CA ARG A 425 11.83 12.47 -7.99
C ARG A 425 12.06 13.49 -9.11
N ALA A 426 12.63 14.66 -8.80
CA ALA A 426 12.86 15.74 -9.77
C ALA A 426 14.25 15.72 -10.45
N GLN A 427 15.21 14.93 -9.95
CA GLN A 427 16.62 15.00 -10.38
C GLN A 427 16.83 14.76 -11.88
N GLY A 428 15.98 13.96 -12.54
CA GLY A 428 16.07 13.70 -13.99
C GLY A 428 16.05 14.99 -14.83
N ALA A 429 15.24 15.98 -14.45
CA ALA A 429 15.17 17.26 -15.18
C ALA A 429 16.50 18.04 -15.11
N PHE A 430 17.16 18.02 -13.94
CA PHE A 430 18.44 18.68 -13.74
C PHE A 430 19.56 17.97 -14.51
N TRP A 431 19.55 16.64 -14.55
CA TRP A 431 20.52 15.86 -15.34
C TRP A 431 20.39 16.13 -16.85
N VAL A 432 19.17 16.21 -17.38
CA VAL A 432 18.93 16.57 -18.79
C VAL A 432 19.47 17.97 -19.10
N PHE A 433 19.24 18.94 -18.20
CA PHE A 433 19.78 20.28 -18.36
C PHE A 433 21.31 20.31 -18.35
N LEU A 434 21.94 19.66 -17.38
CA LEU A 434 23.41 19.57 -17.27
C LEU A 434 24.03 18.89 -18.50
N GLY A 435 23.41 17.81 -18.99
CA GLY A 435 23.82 17.16 -20.23
C GLY A 435 23.72 18.09 -21.45
N GLY A 436 22.63 18.85 -21.55
CA GLY A 436 22.43 19.86 -22.61
C GLY A 436 23.48 20.97 -22.60
N VAL A 437 23.80 21.51 -21.41
CA VAL A 437 24.88 22.50 -21.24
C VAL A 437 26.22 21.91 -21.65
N GLY A 438 26.51 20.66 -21.25
CA GLY A 438 27.73 19.96 -21.63
C GLY A 438 27.88 19.81 -23.15
N ILE A 439 26.84 19.35 -23.83
CA ILE A 439 26.83 19.22 -25.31
C ILE A 439 26.97 20.60 -25.97
N GLY A 440 26.29 21.63 -25.45
CA GLY A 440 26.41 22.99 -25.96
C GLY A 440 27.82 23.55 -25.86
N LEU A 441 28.50 23.33 -24.73
CA LEU A 441 29.90 23.72 -24.53
C LEU A 441 30.84 22.95 -25.46
N LEU A 442 30.63 21.64 -25.65
CA LEU A 442 31.42 20.84 -26.59
C LEU A 442 31.29 21.33 -28.03
N LEU A 443 30.07 21.65 -28.47
CA LEU A 443 29.83 22.22 -29.79
C LEU A 443 30.49 23.59 -29.95
N PHE A 444 30.38 24.46 -28.93
CA PHE A 444 31.03 25.77 -28.92
C PHE A 444 32.56 25.65 -29.04
N CYS A 445 33.18 24.76 -28.26
CA CYS A 445 34.61 24.47 -28.37
C CYS A 445 34.97 23.92 -29.76
N GLY A 446 34.16 23.01 -30.31
CA GLY A 446 34.35 22.47 -31.65
C GLY A 446 34.31 23.53 -32.75
N GLU A 447 33.34 24.44 -32.71
CA GLU A 447 33.24 25.57 -33.65
C GLU A 447 34.45 26.51 -33.55
N PHE A 448 34.89 26.80 -32.33
CA PHE A 448 36.05 27.64 -32.08
C PHE A 448 37.33 27.01 -32.66
N VAL A 449 37.55 25.73 -32.38
CA VAL A 449 38.68 24.96 -32.90
C VAL A 449 38.63 24.87 -34.43
N PHE A 450 37.44 24.64 -35.00
CA PHE A 450 37.26 24.59 -36.45
C PHE A 450 37.54 25.94 -37.13
N LYS A 451 37.08 27.06 -36.56
CA LYS A 451 37.39 28.41 -37.06
C LYS A 451 38.87 28.77 -36.90
N PHE A 452 39.50 28.29 -35.83
CA PHE A 452 40.94 28.45 -35.58
C PHE A 452 41.77 27.72 -36.64
N PHE A 453 41.50 26.43 -36.89
CA PHE A 453 42.22 25.63 -37.89
C PHE A 453 41.98 26.08 -39.34
N ARG A 454 40.82 26.69 -39.65
CA ARG A 454 40.51 27.17 -41.01
C ARG A 454 41.07 28.56 -41.33
N GLY A 455 41.87 29.16 -40.43
CA GLY A 455 42.68 30.36 -40.71
C GLY A 455 41.88 31.62 -41.06
N LYS A 456 40.61 31.72 -40.65
CA LYS A 456 39.72 32.87 -40.98
C LYS A 456 39.68 33.96 -39.91
N MET A 457 40.54 33.92 -38.90
CA MET A 457 40.75 35.08 -38.02
C MET A 457 41.62 36.10 -38.75
N LYS A 458 41.00 37.13 -39.35
CA LYS A 458 41.73 38.37 -39.65
C LYS A 458 42.17 38.96 -38.30
N SER A 459 43.46 39.24 -38.15
CA SER A 459 44.12 39.62 -36.90
C SER A 459 43.70 40.99 -36.32
N HIS A 460 42.62 41.61 -36.80
CA HIS A 460 42.28 43.00 -36.48
C HIS A 460 40.90 43.22 -35.83
N ASP A 461 40.09 42.16 -35.63
CA ASP A 461 38.79 42.23 -34.96
C ASP A 461 38.69 41.20 -33.81
N LEU A 462 39.66 41.17 -32.89
CA LEU A 462 39.39 40.69 -31.53
C LEU A 462 39.03 41.92 -30.69
N PRO A 463 37.73 42.21 -30.44
CA PRO A 463 37.40 43.25 -29.48
C PRO A 463 37.83 42.73 -28.11
N THR A 464 38.68 43.50 -27.42
CA THR A 464 39.09 43.33 -26.02
C THR A 464 37.94 43.10 -25.03
N ARG A 465 36.69 43.29 -25.48
CA ARG A 465 35.43 42.95 -24.79
C ARG A 465 35.19 41.43 -24.64
N THR A 466 35.70 40.58 -25.54
CA THR A 466 35.49 39.11 -25.48
C THR A 466 36.27 38.41 -24.37
N PHE A 467 37.35 39.04 -23.86
CA PHE A 467 38.15 38.50 -22.77
C PHE A 467 37.50 38.72 -21.38
N GLU A 468 36.80 39.84 -21.20
CA GLU A 468 35.98 40.09 -20.00
C GLU A 468 34.70 39.23 -20.00
N GLU A 469 34.08 38.99 -21.17
CA GLU A 469 32.96 38.05 -21.28
C GLU A 469 33.36 36.58 -21.06
N MET A 470 34.59 36.18 -21.42
CA MET A 470 35.15 34.87 -21.05
C MET A 470 35.38 34.74 -19.55
N LYS A 471 35.82 35.78 -18.84
CA LYS A 471 35.91 35.75 -17.37
C LYS A 471 34.53 35.60 -16.74
N LEU A 472 33.52 36.27 -17.30
CA LEU A 472 32.14 36.13 -16.84
C LEU A 472 31.61 34.71 -17.07
N LEU A 473 31.91 34.10 -18.23
CA LEU A 473 31.53 32.72 -18.57
C LEU A 473 32.26 31.68 -17.71
N ILE A 474 33.55 31.90 -17.42
CA ILE A 474 34.35 31.06 -16.52
C ILE A 474 33.87 31.22 -15.06
N CYS A 475 33.52 32.44 -14.62
CA CYS A 475 32.84 32.66 -13.33
C CYS A 475 31.48 31.96 -13.29
N LEU A 476 30.70 31.96 -14.38
CA LEU A 476 29.43 31.25 -14.47
C LEU A 476 29.63 29.72 -14.45
N CYS A 477 30.65 29.20 -15.13
CA CYS A 477 31.02 27.78 -15.07
C CYS A 477 31.57 27.37 -13.69
N LEU A 478 32.26 28.27 -12.98
CA LEU A 478 32.65 28.09 -11.57
C LEU A 478 31.46 28.15 -10.61
N LEU A 479 30.42 28.95 -10.93
CA LEU A 479 29.12 28.96 -10.25
C LEU A 479 28.31 27.68 -10.51
N VAL A 480 28.44 27.05 -11.68
CA VAL A 480 27.91 25.69 -11.92
C VAL A 480 28.75 24.63 -11.21
N GLY A 481 30.05 24.85 -11.00
CA GLY A 481 30.87 24.03 -10.11
C GLY A 481 30.41 24.09 -8.64
N LEU A 482 29.77 25.19 -8.23
CA LEU A 482 29.14 25.35 -6.92
C LEU A 482 27.84 24.55 -6.75
N SER A 483 27.17 24.09 -7.83
CA SER A 483 26.00 23.21 -7.69
C SER A 483 26.35 21.76 -7.34
N LEU A 484 27.64 21.44 -7.20
CA LEU A 484 28.13 20.23 -6.53
C LEU A 484 28.14 20.38 -4.99
N ALA A 485 27.58 21.46 -4.44
CA ALA A 485 27.61 21.73 -3.01
C ALA A 485 26.46 21.09 -2.20
N PHE A 486 25.61 20.25 -2.81
CA PHE A 486 24.76 19.35 -2.03
C PHE A 486 25.66 18.29 -1.38
N ARG A 487 25.82 18.38 -0.06
CA ARG A 487 26.63 17.43 0.71
C ARG A 487 25.70 16.60 1.55
N THR A 488 25.75 15.27 1.36
CA THR A 488 25.14 14.37 2.33
C THR A 488 25.90 14.48 3.64
N GLN A 489 25.20 14.82 4.71
CA GLN A 489 25.72 14.93 6.05
C GLN A 489 24.92 13.98 6.94
N SER A 490 25.59 13.39 7.93
CA SER A 490 24.96 12.45 8.84
C SER A 490 25.39 12.72 10.27
N THR A 491 24.48 12.43 11.21
CA THR A 491 24.69 12.57 12.64
C THR A 491 24.06 11.39 13.38
N GLY A 492 24.56 11.10 14.58
CA GLY A 492 24.00 10.05 15.42
C GLY A 492 24.17 10.37 16.88
N VAL A 493 23.19 9.95 17.68
CA VAL A 493 23.15 10.13 19.12
C VAL A 493 22.67 8.86 19.81
N LYS A 494 23.27 8.55 20.96
CA LYS A 494 22.88 7.43 21.80
C LYS A 494 22.90 7.81 23.27
N GLY A 495 22.19 7.08 24.10
CA GLY A 495 22.17 7.31 25.54
C GLY A 495 21.17 6.41 26.25
N LYS A 496 20.92 6.72 27.53
CA LYS A 496 19.99 6.02 28.41
C LYS A 496 19.15 7.01 29.20
N LEU A 497 17.83 6.82 29.23
CA LEU A 497 16.89 7.64 29.97
C LEU A 497 16.38 6.91 31.22
N MET A 498 16.36 7.64 32.33
CA MET A 498 15.85 7.20 33.62
C MET A 498 14.73 8.15 34.07
N CYS A 499 13.74 7.63 34.78
CA CYS A 499 12.75 8.42 35.50
C CYS A 499 12.88 8.06 36.98
N GLY A 500 13.65 8.86 37.72
CA GLY A 500 14.06 8.57 39.08
C GLY A 500 14.96 7.34 39.15
N SER A 501 14.57 6.35 39.96
CA SER A 501 15.34 5.12 40.13
C SER A 501 15.03 4.03 39.09
N LYS A 502 14.13 4.29 38.14
CA LYS A 502 13.66 3.30 37.14
C LYS A 502 14.06 3.71 35.73
N PRO A 503 14.31 2.75 34.83
CA PRO A 503 14.49 3.05 33.41
C PRO A 503 13.22 3.65 32.82
N ALA A 504 13.36 4.67 31.97
CA ALA A 504 12.25 5.31 31.29
C ALA A 504 11.96 4.55 29.98
N VAL A 505 10.96 3.68 30.02
CA VAL A 505 10.60 2.77 28.92
C VAL A 505 9.55 3.40 28.00
N GLY A 506 9.71 3.26 26.69
CA GLY A 506 8.72 3.73 25.70
C GLY A 506 8.71 5.25 25.49
N VAL A 507 9.75 5.96 25.91
CA VAL A 507 9.89 7.42 25.72
C VAL A 507 10.14 7.72 24.25
N GLN A 508 9.38 8.63 23.66
CA GLN A 508 9.49 8.97 22.24
C GLN A 508 10.65 9.96 22.02
N LEU A 509 11.50 9.64 21.05
CA LEU A 509 12.69 10.38 20.67
C LEU A 509 12.63 10.71 19.19
N LYS A 510 12.91 11.96 18.84
CA LYS A 510 13.02 12.41 17.45
C LYS A 510 14.35 13.15 17.27
N LEU A 511 15.08 12.76 16.24
CA LEU A 511 16.26 13.47 15.77
C LEU A 511 15.81 14.34 14.59
N PHE A 512 15.93 15.66 14.74
CA PHE A 512 15.47 16.66 13.79
C PHE A 512 16.65 17.47 13.26
N ASP A 513 16.51 17.96 12.03
CA ASP A 513 17.21 19.15 11.55
C ASP A 513 16.31 20.37 11.78
N GLU A 514 16.76 21.32 12.61
CA GLU A 514 16.02 22.56 12.85
C GLU A 514 16.78 23.71 12.18
N ASP A 515 16.30 24.15 11.02
CA ASP A 515 17.03 25.09 10.18
C ASP A 515 16.63 26.55 10.44
N ASN A 516 17.64 27.44 10.42
CA ASN A 516 17.42 28.90 10.28
C ASN A 516 17.64 29.37 8.82
N GLY A 517 17.77 28.43 7.88
CA GLY A 517 18.08 28.61 6.47
C GLY A 517 16.86 28.63 5.53
N PRO A 518 17.06 28.55 4.21
CA PRO A 518 16.00 28.47 3.20
C PRO A 518 15.39 27.06 3.01
N ASP A 519 15.87 26.05 3.73
CA ASP A 519 15.46 24.64 3.73
C ASP A 519 14.22 24.38 4.62
N PRO A 520 13.47 23.29 4.36
CA PRO A 520 12.42 22.81 5.26
C PRO A 520 12.97 21.92 6.38
N ASP A 521 12.42 22.07 7.60
CA ASP A 521 12.78 21.25 8.77
C ASP A 521 12.46 19.75 8.56
N ASP A 522 13.47 18.89 8.68
CA ASP A 522 13.39 17.46 8.34
C ASP A 522 13.59 16.54 9.57
N VAL A 523 12.79 15.47 9.66
CA VAL A 523 12.99 14.40 10.66
C VAL A 523 14.05 13.43 10.16
N LEU A 524 15.17 13.31 10.87
CA LEU A 524 16.29 12.44 10.51
C LEU A 524 16.10 10.99 10.98
N ASP A 525 15.59 10.77 12.19
CA ASP A 525 15.26 9.44 12.75
C ASP A 525 14.25 9.59 13.91
N GLN A 526 13.41 8.59 14.15
CA GLN A 526 12.44 8.59 15.25
C GLN A 526 12.32 7.19 15.87
N LYS A 527 12.52 7.10 17.19
CA LYS A 527 12.50 5.83 17.94
C LYS A 527 11.93 6.00 19.35
N THR A 528 11.66 4.88 20.01
CA THR A 528 11.33 4.82 21.44
C THR A 528 12.43 4.13 22.22
N THR A 529 12.54 4.44 23.52
CA THR A 529 13.49 3.76 24.43
C THR A 529 13.10 2.29 24.67
N ASP A 530 14.10 1.43 24.85
CA ASP A 530 13.94 0.01 25.17
C ASP A 530 13.51 -0.25 26.64
N GLU A 531 13.37 -1.52 27.03
CA GLU A 531 12.97 -1.94 28.39
C GLU A 531 13.98 -1.51 29.46
N GLU A 532 15.24 -1.31 29.08
CA GLU A 532 16.29 -0.79 29.94
C GLU A 532 16.44 0.74 29.87
N GLY A 533 15.68 1.43 29.01
CA GLY A 533 15.72 2.88 28.82
C GLY A 533 16.80 3.38 27.84
N ASN A 534 17.50 2.50 27.11
CA ASN A 534 18.51 2.91 26.13
C ASN A 534 17.89 3.34 24.80
N PHE A 535 18.63 4.17 24.07
CA PHE A 535 18.28 4.62 22.73
C PHE A 535 19.51 4.84 21.85
N SER A 536 19.31 4.75 20.53
CA SER A 536 20.29 5.10 19.51
C SER A 536 19.57 5.58 18.25
N LEU A 537 19.75 6.85 17.90
CA LEU A 537 19.20 7.48 16.70
C LEU A 537 20.34 7.88 15.76
N SER A 538 20.11 7.73 14.47
CA SER A 538 21.08 8.14 13.44
C SER A 538 20.36 8.41 12.14
N GLY A 539 20.71 9.50 11.47
CA GLY A 539 20.12 9.87 10.18
C GLY A 539 21.08 10.68 9.33
N SER A 540 20.69 10.88 8.07
CA SER A 540 21.45 11.66 7.10
C SER A 540 20.53 12.49 6.23
N SER A 541 20.88 13.75 6.00
CA SER A 541 20.19 14.67 5.08
C SER A 541 21.15 15.15 3.99
N MET A 542 20.61 15.63 2.87
CA MET A 542 21.39 16.19 1.77
C MET A 542 21.06 17.67 1.60
N GLU A 543 21.92 18.51 2.18
CA GLU A 543 21.71 19.95 2.28
C GLU A 543 22.88 20.74 1.68
N LEU A 544 22.60 22.01 1.43
CA LEU A 544 23.58 22.99 0.96
C LEU A 544 24.40 23.55 2.13
N THR A 545 23.77 23.73 3.29
CA THR A 545 24.35 24.19 4.55
C THR A 545 24.69 23.02 5.48
N PRO A 546 25.54 23.22 6.50
CA PRO A 546 25.70 22.23 7.56
C PRO A 546 24.38 21.99 8.29
N ILE A 547 24.02 20.72 8.48
CA ILE A 547 22.85 20.32 9.28
C ILE A 547 22.95 20.91 10.70
N ASP A 548 21.83 21.28 11.30
CA ASP A 548 21.67 21.77 12.67
C ASP A 548 20.86 20.75 13.52
N PRO A 549 21.45 19.58 13.84
CA PRO A 549 20.70 18.48 14.42
C PRO A 549 20.32 18.70 15.89
N GLU A 550 19.07 18.44 16.22
CA GLU A 550 18.50 18.50 17.57
C GLU A 550 17.81 17.19 17.95
N LEU A 551 18.08 16.71 19.17
CA LEU A 551 17.37 15.59 19.76
C LEU A 551 16.20 16.12 20.61
N ARG A 552 14.98 15.75 20.23
CA ARG A 552 13.75 16.03 20.97
C ARG A 552 13.29 14.80 21.73
N ILE A 553 13.09 14.94 23.04
CA ILE A 553 12.68 13.86 23.96
C ILE A 553 11.31 14.20 24.54
N PHE A 554 10.31 13.35 24.30
CA PHE A 554 8.94 13.56 24.77
C PHE A 554 8.62 12.59 25.90
N HIS A 555 8.34 13.09 27.11
CA HIS A 555 8.16 12.25 28.28
C HIS A 555 7.13 12.78 29.29
N ASP A 556 6.57 11.86 30.06
CA ASP A 556 5.60 12.13 31.12
C ASP A 556 6.17 11.91 32.54
N CYS A 557 7.50 11.82 32.66
CA CYS A 557 8.15 11.64 33.96
C CYS A 557 7.79 12.80 34.91
N ASN A 558 7.21 12.46 36.07
CA ASN A 558 6.63 13.37 37.07
C ASN A 558 5.54 14.33 36.52
N ASP A 559 4.86 13.98 35.43
CA ASP A 559 3.97 14.93 34.74
C ASP A 559 2.47 14.88 35.15
N HIS A 560 2.15 14.09 36.19
CA HIS A 560 0.84 13.99 36.84
C HIS A 560 -0.37 13.79 35.91
N GLY A 561 -0.18 13.22 34.71
CA GLY A 561 -1.26 12.95 33.75
C GLY A 561 -1.73 14.19 32.98
N SER A 562 -0.86 15.17 32.76
CA SER A 562 -1.15 16.30 31.86
C SER A 562 -1.41 15.80 30.42
N PRO A 563 -2.30 16.45 29.65
CA PRO A 563 -2.65 16.00 28.30
C PRO A 563 -1.56 16.23 27.22
N CYS A 564 -0.46 16.90 27.56
CA CYS A 564 0.63 17.20 26.63
C CYS A 564 1.96 16.88 27.31
N GLN A 565 2.82 16.14 26.62
CA GLN A 565 4.06 15.64 27.17
C GLN A 565 5.09 16.77 27.30
N ARG A 566 6.00 16.63 28.28
CA ARG A 566 7.17 17.49 28.42
C ARG A 566 8.16 17.21 27.28
N GLU A 567 8.75 18.25 26.73
CA GLU A 567 9.67 18.18 25.59
C GLU A 567 11.04 18.75 25.96
N TRP A 568 12.06 17.89 25.93
CA TRP A 568 13.46 18.33 26.02
C TRP A 568 14.05 18.45 24.64
N VAL A 569 14.73 19.57 24.39
CA VAL A 569 15.47 19.83 23.15
C VAL A 569 16.95 19.88 23.47
N ILE A 570 17.73 18.98 22.88
CA ILE A 570 19.17 18.87 23.05
C ILE A 570 19.85 19.04 21.70
N ARG A 571 20.52 20.18 21.49
CA ARG A 571 21.28 20.43 20.26
C ARG A 571 22.55 19.60 20.21
N ILE A 572 22.79 18.94 19.08
CA ILE A 572 23.97 18.12 18.84
C ILE A 572 25.09 19.01 18.27
N PRO A 573 26.28 19.05 18.90
CA PRO A 573 27.37 19.88 18.43
C PRO A 573 27.90 19.47 17.05
N ALA A 574 28.29 20.47 16.25
CA ALA A 574 28.76 20.27 14.87
C ALA A 574 29.94 19.29 14.70
N LYS A 575 30.70 18.99 15.76
CA LYS A 575 31.78 17.99 15.72
C LYS A 575 31.29 16.56 15.49
N TYR A 576 30.03 16.26 15.79
CA TYR A 576 29.41 14.95 15.56
C TYR A 576 28.70 14.87 14.20
N ILE A 577 28.77 15.93 13.39
CA ILE A 577 28.29 15.93 12.02
C ILE A 577 29.40 15.38 11.12
N THR A 578 29.04 14.39 10.31
CA THR A 578 29.99 13.71 9.44
C THR A 578 29.59 13.85 7.99
N ASN A 579 30.56 14.15 7.13
CA ASN A 579 30.35 14.20 5.68
C ASN A 579 30.24 12.77 5.13
N GLY A 580 29.11 12.46 4.50
CA GLY A 580 28.74 11.16 3.95
C GLY A 580 27.44 10.60 4.55
N PRO A 581 26.86 9.56 3.92
CA PRO A 581 25.61 8.94 4.37
C PRO A 581 25.76 8.12 5.66
N GLU A 582 26.98 7.72 6.03
CA GLU A 582 27.24 6.93 7.23
C GLU A 582 27.86 7.78 8.34
N VAL A 583 27.29 7.64 9.54
CA VAL A 583 27.77 8.31 10.76
C VAL A 583 29.11 7.73 11.19
N LYS A 584 30.14 8.56 11.23
CA LYS A 584 31.49 8.14 11.69
C LYS A 584 31.68 8.25 13.20
N GLU A 585 31.08 9.26 13.82
CA GLU A 585 31.16 9.50 15.26
C GLU A 585 29.75 9.70 15.83
N VAL A 586 29.41 8.91 16.85
CA VAL A 586 28.10 8.97 17.51
C VAL A 586 28.26 9.71 18.84
N MET A 587 27.42 10.72 19.07
CA MET A 587 27.37 11.44 20.34
C MET A 587 26.78 10.54 21.43
N ASP A 588 27.53 10.32 22.51
CA ASP A 588 27.03 9.60 23.68
C ASP A 588 26.57 10.60 24.75
N LEU A 589 25.27 10.63 25.03
CA LEU A 589 24.66 11.47 26.06
C LEU A 589 24.78 10.84 27.46
N GLY A 590 25.24 9.59 27.58
CA GLY A 590 25.32 8.89 28.85
C GLY A 590 23.94 8.58 29.43
N VAL A 591 23.82 8.70 30.75
CA VAL A 591 22.56 8.43 31.48
C VAL A 591 21.93 9.74 31.93
N LEU A 592 20.74 10.04 31.41
CA LEU A 592 19.97 11.24 31.74
C LEU A 592 18.77 10.87 32.62
N ASN A 593 18.55 11.62 33.70
CA ASN A 593 17.37 11.45 34.55
C ASN A 593 16.33 12.53 34.23
N LEU A 594 15.18 12.11 33.71
CA LEU A 594 14.07 12.95 33.26
C LEU A 594 13.30 13.64 34.40
N GLU A 595 13.67 13.39 35.67
CA GLU A 595 13.16 14.17 36.82
C GLU A 595 13.65 15.62 36.83
N ILE A 596 14.73 15.91 36.09
CA ILE A 596 15.29 17.26 36.00
C ILE A 596 14.29 18.18 35.29
N GLU A 597 14.22 19.44 35.71
CA GLU A 597 13.47 20.49 35.01
C GLU A 597 14.47 21.39 34.29
N LEU A 598 14.25 21.63 32.99
CA LEU A 598 15.08 22.52 32.19
C LEU A 598 14.41 23.89 32.10
N ASP A 599 15.17 24.97 32.25
CA ASP A 599 14.63 26.35 32.28
C ASP A 599 13.84 26.75 31.01
N ASN A 600 14.12 26.11 29.86
CA ASN A 600 13.47 26.33 28.57
C ASN A 600 12.70 25.10 28.06
N GLU A 601 12.15 24.28 28.95
CA GLU A 601 11.34 23.12 28.58
C GLU A 601 9.99 23.52 27.95
N SER A 602 9.67 22.96 26.78
CA SER A 602 8.38 23.12 26.11
C SER A 602 7.45 21.94 26.43
N ARG A 603 6.17 22.08 26.03
CA ARG A 603 5.21 20.97 26.03
C ARG A 603 4.63 20.79 24.64
N SER A 604 4.57 19.55 24.18
CA SER A 604 4.01 19.20 22.88
C SER A 604 2.79 18.29 23.04
N CYS A 605 1.71 18.63 22.33
CA CYS A 605 0.46 17.86 22.29
C CYS A 605 0.24 17.19 20.92
N ALA A 606 1.18 17.35 19.99
CA ALA A 606 1.09 16.87 18.62
C ALA A 606 1.92 15.59 18.47
N HIS A 607 1.23 14.45 18.38
CA HIS A 607 1.84 13.14 18.13
C HIS A 607 1.61 12.69 16.70
#